data_AF-A0A3Q9S589-F1
#
_entry.id   AF-A0A3Q9S589-F1
#
_cell.length_a   1.000
_cell.length_b   1.000
_cell.length_c   1.000
_cell.angle_alpha   90.00
_cell.angle_beta   90.00
_cell.angle_gamma   90.00
#
_symmetry.space_group_name_H-M   'P 1'
#
loop_
_entity.id
_entity.type
_entity.pdbx_description
1 polymer ?
#
loop_
_entity_poly.entity_id
_entity_poly.type
_entity_poly.pdbx_seq_one_letter_code
_entity_poly.pdbx_strand_id
1 'polypeptide(L)' 'MATNEKKLKKRRMLRNNEYYDIQKIFDELYRKSLSGKKFDNLLSLILNEQNILLAYRNIKKNKGSKTNRV' A
#
# COMPACT_ATOMS: atom_id res chain seq x y z
N MET A 1 12.96 18.81 7.49
CA MET A 1 13.63 17.50 7.70
C MET A 1 12.62 16.48 8.21
N ALA A 2 12.46 15.31 7.58
CA ALA A 2 11.52 14.29 8.07
C ALA A 2 11.98 13.71 9.41
N THR A 3 11.08 13.66 10.40
CA THR A 3 11.35 13.07 11.73
C THR A 3 11.71 11.59 11.63
N ASN A 4 12.55 11.09 12.55
CA ASN A 4 13.04 9.70 12.52
C ASN A 4 11.88 8.67 12.52
N GLU A 5 10.77 8.97 13.20
CA GLU A 5 9.56 8.14 13.15
C GLU A 5 8.94 8.01 11.75
N LYS A 6 8.89 9.10 10.97
CA LYS A 6 8.37 9.08 9.60
C LYS A 6 9.24 8.21 8.70
N LYS A 7 10.56 8.28 8.87
CA LYS A 7 11.52 7.43 8.15
C LYS A 7 11.33 5.94 8.50
N LEU A 8 11.17 5.62 9.78
CA LEU A 8 10.90 4.25 10.26
C LEU A 8 9.57 3.69 9.73
N LYS A 9 8.49 4.48 9.76
CA LYS A 9 7.18 4.10 9.20
C LYS A 9 7.27 3.83 7.70
N LYS A 10 7.97 4.69 6.94
CA LYS A 10 8.22 4.51 5.50
C LYS A 10 8.98 3.21 5.22
N ARG A 11 10.07 2.94 5.95
CA ARG A 11 10.84 1.68 5.80
C ARG A 11 10.00 0.44 6.08
N ARG A 12 9.15 0.47 7.11
CA ARG A 12 8.26 -0.65 7.45
C ARG A 12 7.21 -0.90 6.36
N MET A 13 6.66 0.15 5.77
CA MET A 13 5.72 0.04 4.66
C MET A 13 6.39 -0.61 3.44
N LEU A 14 7.58 -0.15 3.05
CA LEU A 14 8.34 -0.72 1.93
C LEU A 14 8.64 -2.21 2.14
N ARG A 15 9.13 -2.60 3.32
CA ARG A 15 9.37 -4.02 3.65
C ARG A 15 8.12 -4.88 3.57
N ASN A 16 6.97 -4.37 4.01
CA ASN A 16 5.72 -5.11 3.91
C ASN A 16 5.32 -5.31 2.44
N ASN A 17 5.50 -4.30 1.59
CA ASN A 17 5.18 -4.40 0.17
C ASN A 17 6.13 -5.37 -0.55
N GLU A 18 7.42 -5.35 -0.22
CA GLU A 18 8.42 -6.27 -0.75
C GLU A 18 8.12 -7.73 -0.36
N TYR A 19 7.67 -7.97 0.89
CA TYR A 19 7.31 -9.31 1.37
C TYR A 19 6.18 -9.97 0.57
N TYR A 20 5.26 -9.17 0.02
CA TYR A 20 4.15 -9.65 -0.81
C TYR A 20 4.37 -9.39 -2.30
N ASP A 21 5.58 -9.01 -2.73
CA ASP A 21 5.95 -8.69 -4.12
C ASP A 21 5.01 -7.71 -4.85
N ILE A 22 4.37 -6.80 -4.10
CA ILE A 22 3.35 -5.89 -4.65
C ILE A 22 3.88 -4.48 -4.92
N GLN A 23 5.10 -4.18 -4.48
CA GLN A 23 5.73 -2.86 -4.62
C GLN A 23 5.78 -2.40 -6.09
N LYS A 24 6.19 -3.30 -7.00
CA LYS A 24 6.29 -3.01 -8.43
C LYS A 24 4.92 -2.68 -9.06
N ILE A 25 3.86 -3.35 -8.62
CA ILE A 25 2.49 -3.11 -9.09
C ILE A 25 2.05 -1.71 -8.68
N PHE A 26 2.29 -1.31 -7.43
CA PHE A 26 1.94 0.04 -6.96
C PHE A 26 2.75 1.14 -7.66
N ASP A 27 4.05 0.92 -7.88
CA ASP A 27 4.89 1.88 -8.61
C ASP A 27 4.44 2.04 -10.07
N GLU A 28 4.02 0.95 -10.72
CA GLU A 28 3.48 1.02 -12.07
C GLU A 28 2.13 1.73 -12.13
N LEU A 29 1.22 1.46 -11.17
CA LEU A 29 -0.05 2.17 -11.06
C LEU A 29 0.17 3.66 -10.83
N TYR A 30 1.10 4.03 -9.95
CA TYR A 30 1.44 5.43 -9.69
C TYR A 30 1.98 6.12 -10.95
N ARG A 31 2.92 5.49 -11.65
CA ARG A 31 3.46 6.03 -12.91
C ARG A 31 2.36 6.22 -13.97
N LYS A 32 1.43 5.27 -14.09
CA LYS A 32 0.29 5.35 -15.02
C LYS A 32 -0.73 6.41 -14.61
N SER A 33 -0.91 6.68 -13.31
CA SER A 33 -1.82 7.72 -12.86
C SER A 33 -1.27 9.11 -13.16
N LEU A 34 0.05 9.30 -13.01
CA LEU A 34 0.72 10.54 -13.42
C LEU A 34 0.58 10.83 -14.92
N SER A 35 0.47 9.79 -15.76
CA SER A 35 0.22 9.93 -17.19
C SER A 35 -1.27 10.06 -17.56
N GLY A 36 -2.16 10.26 -16.58
CA GLY A 36 -3.61 10.42 -16.80
C GLY A 36 -4.32 9.17 -17.32
N LYS A 37 -3.74 7.98 -17.13
CA LYS A 37 -4.33 6.73 -17.63
C LYS A 37 -5.58 6.35 -16.84
N LYS A 38 -6.61 5.86 -17.53
CA LYS A 38 -7.79 5.23 -16.90
C LYS A 38 -7.48 3.78 -16.53
N PHE A 39 -7.98 3.34 -15.37
CA PHE A 39 -7.77 1.99 -14.86
C PHE A 39 -9.08 1.22 -14.89
N ASP A 40 -9.19 0.29 -15.83
CA ASP A 40 -10.46 -0.40 -16.10
C ASP A 40 -10.53 -1.78 -15.42
N ASN A 41 -9.37 -2.32 -15.01
CA ASN A 41 -9.25 -3.65 -14.40
C ASN A 41 -8.60 -3.62 -13.01
N LEU A 42 -9.00 -2.64 -12.18
CA LEU A 42 -8.47 -2.55 -10.81
C LEU A 42 -8.99 -3.69 -9.93
N LEU A 43 -10.19 -4.22 -10.21
CA LEU A 43 -10.79 -5.29 -9.42
C LEU A 43 -9.91 -6.56 -9.37
N SER A 44 -9.30 -6.93 -10.50
CA SER A 44 -8.37 -8.07 -10.55
C SER A 44 -7.14 -7.85 -9.67
N LEU A 45 -6.66 -6.61 -9.54
CA LEU A 45 -5.55 -6.26 -8.65
C LEU A 45 -6.00 -6.19 -7.19
N ILE A 46 -7.22 -5.73 -6.93
CA ILE A 46 -7.81 -5.68 -5.58
C ILE A 46 -7.97 -7.10 -5.02
N LEU A 47 -8.49 -8.02 -5.83
CA LEU A 47 -8.75 -9.42 -5.47
C LEU A 47 -7.51 -10.31 -5.53
N ASN A 48 -6.34 -9.78 -5.90
CA ASN A 48 -5.11 -10.54 -5.87
C ASN A 48 -4.78 -10.97 -4.42
N GLU A 49 -4.42 -12.23 -4.23
CA GLU A 49 -4.10 -12.82 -2.93
C GLU A 49 -3.05 -12.02 -2.15
N GLN A 50 -2.00 -11.55 -2.81
CA GLN A 50 -0.93 -10.75 -2.20
C GLN A 50 -1.48 -9.42 -1.65
N ASN A 51 -2.38 -8.79 -2.41
CA ASN A 51 -3.03 -7.55 -2.00
C ASN A 51 -3.98 -7.77 -0.80
N ILE A 52 -4.73 -8.88 -0.81
CA ILE A 52 -5.62 -9.26 0.30
C ILE A 52 -4.82 -9.54 1.57
N LEU A 53 -3.73 -10.29 1.49
CA LEU A 53 -2.86 -10.60 2.63
C LEU A 53 -2.20 -9.34 3.20
N LEU A 54 -1.71 -8.46 2.33
CA LEU A 54 -1.15 -7.17 2.76
C LEU A 54 -2.22 -6.30 3.44
N ALA A 55 -3.43 -6.23 2.88
CA ALA A 55 -4.54 -5.48 3.46
C ALA A 55 -4.92 -6.03 4.85
N TYR A 56 -5.07 -7.35 4.98
CA TYR A 56 -5.35 -7.99 6.25
C TYR A 56 -4.25 -7.70 7.30
N ARG A 57 -2.97 -7.81 6.92
CA ARG A 57 -1.84 -7.49 7.81
C ARG A 57 -1.88 -6.04 8.29
N ASN A 58 -2.20 -5.10 7.41
CA ASN A 58 -2.29 -3.69 7.73
C ASN A 58 -3.48 -3.41 8.66
N ILE A 59 -4.65 -4.00 8.39
CA ILE A 59 -5.87 -3.84 9.19
C ILE A 59 -5.71 -4.48 10.58
N LYS A 60 -5.16 -5.70 10.67
CA LYS A 60 -4.95 -6.42 11.94
C LYS A 60 -4.13 -5.61 12.96
N LYS A 61 -3.22 -4.76 12.48
CA LYS A 61 -2.39 -3.91 13.35
C LYS A 61 -3.13 -2.67 13.87
N ASN A 62 -4.24 -2.28 13.25
CA ASN A 62 -5.03 -1.14 13.67
C ASN A 62 -5.89 -1.57 14.88
N LYS A 63 -5.58 -1.05 16.08
CA LYS A 63 -6.31 -1.32 17.34
C LYS A 63 -7.73 -0.71 17.40
N GLY A 64 -8.39 -0.51 16.27
CA GLY A 64 -9.77 -0.02 16.17
C GLY A 64 -10.02 1.47 16.50
N SER A 65 -9.09 2.18 17.18
CA SER A 65 -9.31 3.57 17.63
C SER A 65 -8.41 4.63 16.99
N LYS A 66 -7.47 4.25 16.13
CA LYS A 66 -6.48 5.15 15.48
C LYS A 66 -6.58 5.15 13.95
N THR A 67 -7.79 5.07 13.42
CA THR A 67 -8.04 5.58 12.07
C THR A 67 -8.26 7.07 12.22
N ASN A 68 -7.32 7.89 11.74
CA ASN A 68 -7.61 9.33 11.61
C ASN A 68 -8.90 9.44 10.79
N ARG A 69 -9.97 9.96 11.41
CA ARG A 69 -11.07 10.52 10.65
C ARG A 69 -10.46 11.64 9.81
N VAL A 70 -10.58 11.49 8.49
CA VAL A 70 -10.37 12.60 7.57
C VAL A 70 -11.52 13.58 7.75
#